data_AF-A0AAD6CNS6-F1
#
_entry.id   AF-A0AAD6CNS6-F1
#
_cell.length_a   1.000
_cell.length_b   1.000
_cell.length_c   1.000
_cell.angle_alpha   90.00
_cell.angle_beta   90.00
_cell.angle_gamma   90.00
#
_symmetry.space_group_name_H-M   'P 1'
#
loop_
_entity.id
_entity.type
_entity.pdbx_description
1 polymer ?
#
loop_
_entity_poly.entity_id
_entity_poly.type
_entity_poly.pdbx_seq_one_letter_code
_entity_poly.pdbx_strand_id
1 'polypeptide(L)'
;MSTFDMFNTNWILVLAVVAIGSRYSRLRQARQYATLFGKYLRHAIASLVEDKIEHTLRVPFIQATILSQIDMSYSGAKTLYLQSQFQKNMLATLCRGLGTGLSRGYVTHTLQNRHRETEPYYKWLGRELAVRALNLNCDIPAIMSLDGFDISLPCHEDIWNMTESDWMETFQNVMPGIANLTSE
;
A
#
# COMPACT_ATOMS: atom_id res chain seq x y z
N MET A 1 11.86 19.71 3.24
CA MET A 1 11.19 18.41 3.43
C MET A 1 9.68 18.63 3.46
N SER A 2 9.04 18.56 2.29
CA SER A 2 7.58 18.51 2.15
C SER A 2 7.27 17.25 1.36
N THR A 3 7.31 16.10 2.03
CA THR A 3 7.34 14.78 1.38
C THR A 3 5.94 14.20 1.10
N PHE A 4 4.87 14.98 1.28
CA PHE A 4 3.50 14.51 1.04
C PHE A 4 2.76 15.50 0.14
N ASP A 5 2.81 15.25 -1.17
CA ASP A 5 1.95 15.94 -2.12
C ASP A 5 0.55 15.33 -2.06
N MET A 6 -0.30 15.92 -1.21
CA MET A 6 -1.67 15.49 -0.99
C MET A 6 -2.52 15.55 -2.27
N PHE A 7 -2.12 16.36 -3.27
CA PHE A 7 -2.90 16.57 -4.50
C PHE A 7 -2.67 15.49 -5.56
N ASN A 8 -1.52 14.82 -5.54
CA ASN A 8 -1.21 13.71 -6.44
C ASN A 8 -1.44 12.32 -5.82
N THR A 9 -1.82 12.27 -4.55
CA THR A 9 -1.98 11.02 -3.78
C THR A 9 -3.44 10.54 -3.78
N ASN A 10 -3.65 9.22 -3.83
CA ASN A 10 -4.98 8.63 -3.76
C ASN A 10 -5.70 9.01 -2.45
N TRP A 11 -6.88 9.62 -2.57
CA TRP A 11 -7.66 10.16 -1.45
C TRP A 11 -7.95 9.13 -0.35
N ILE A 12 -8.10 7.85 -0.69
CA ILE A 12 -8.37 6.80 0.31
C ILE A 12 -7.16 6.58 1.23
N LEU A 13 -5.95 6.68 0.66
CA LEU A 13 -4.71 6.56 1.40
C LEU A 13 -4.51 7.78 2.29
N VAL A 14 -4.82 8.98 1.79
CA VAL A 14 -4.81 10.22 2.59
C VAL A 14 -5.74 10.07 3.80
N LEU A 15 -6.97 9.61 3.58
CA LEU A 15 -7.93 9.40 4.66
C LEU A 15 -7.43 8.37 5.69
N ALA A 16 -6.78 7.30 5.23
CA ALA A 16 -6.20 6.28 6.10
C ALA A 16 -5.05 6.83 6.98
N VAL A 17 -4.15 7.62 6.37
CA VAL A 17 -3.05 8.29 7.07
C VAL A 17 -3.61 9.28 8.11
N VAL A 18 -4.63 10.06 7.75
CA VAL A 18 -5.28 11.00 8.68
C VAL A 18 -5.96 10.25 9.85
N ALA A 19 -6.64 9.13 9.58
CA ALA A 19 -7.31 8.34 10.62
C ALA A 19 -6.30 7.80 11.66
N ILE A 20 -5.24 7.13 11.18
CA ILE A 20 -4.17 6.60 12.05
C ILE A 20 -3.40 7.72 12.73
N GLY A 21 -3.00 8.76 11.98
CA GLY A 21 -2.25 9.89 12.51
C GLY A 21 -3.03 10.59 13.62
N SER A 22 -4.34 10.71 13.48
CA SER A 22 -5.21 11.23 14.55
C SER A 22 -5.21 10.32 15.78
N ARG A 23 -5.12 9.00 15.62
CA ARG A 23 -5.12 8.05 16.75
C ARG A 23 -3.86 8.17 17.60
N TYR A 24 -2.70 8.33 16.96
CA TYR A 24 -1.41 8.43 17.64
C TYR A 24 -1.00 9.87 17.97
N SER A 25 -1.80 10.86 17.58
CA SER A 25 -1.56 12.25 17.90
C SER A 25 -1.75 12.52 19.40
N ARG A 26 -0.92 13.42 19.93
CA ARG A 26 -0.94 13.85 21.34
C ARG A 26 -2.03 14.90 21.63
N LEU A 27 -2.76 15.35 20.61
CA LEU A 27 -3.81 16.35 20.76
C LEU A 27 -5.05 15.77 21.45
N ARG A 28 -5.60 16.47 22.44
CA ARG A 28 -6.75 16.01 23.25
C ARG A 28 -7.99 15.70 22.40
N GLN A 29 -8.18 16.42 21.29
CA GLN A 29 -9.31 16.25 20.35
C GLN A 29 -9.04 15.18 19.28
N ALA A 30 -7.78 14.77 19.07
CA ALA A 30 -7.43 13.87 17.99
C ALA A 30 -8.04 12.47 18.13
N ARG A 31 -8.38 12.05 19.36
CA ARG A 31 -9.10 10.78 19.58
C ARG A 31 -10.52 10.78 19.01
N GLN A 32 -11.21 11.91 19.07
CA GLN A 32 -12.55 12.07 18.47
C GLN A 32 -12.45 12.04 16.94
N TYR A 33 -11.48 12.78 16.39
CA TYR A 33 -11.17 12.75 14.96
C TYR A 33 -10.77 11.36 14.47
N ALA A 34 -9.94 10.63 15.21
CA ALA A 34 -9.56 9.25 14.87
C ALA A 34 -10.76 8.33 14.76
N THR A 35 -11.73 8.45 15.68
CA THR A 35 -12.95 7.64 15.66
C THR A 35 -13.81 7.98 14.44
N LEU A 36 -13.94 9.27 14.15
CA LEU A 36 -14.72 9.78 13.03
C LEU A 36 -14.09 9.38 11.69
N PHE A 37 -12.82 9.71 11.46
CA PHE A 37 -12.08 9.36 10.25
C PHE A 37 -11.96 7.84 10.07
N GLY A 38 -11.74 7.08 11.15
CA GLY A 38 -11.74 5.61 11.10
C GLY A 38 -13.10 5.04 10.66
N LYS A 39 -14.22 5.64 11.10
CA LYS A 39 -15.56 5.25 10.63
C LYS A 39 -15.74 5.57 9.14
N TYR A 40 -15.36 6.77 8.70
CA TYR A 40 -15.43 7.16 7.29
C TYR A 40 -14.55 6.28 6.41
N LEU A 41 -13.32 5.96 6.84
CA LEU A 41 -12.40 5.09 6.13
C LEU A 41 -13.00 3.69 5.90
N ARG A 42 -13.58 3.09 6.94
CA ARG A 42 -14.22 1.77 6.83
C ARG A 42 -15.39 1.79 5.85
N HIS A 43 -16.21 2.83 5.90
CA HIS A 43 -17.34 2.97 4.98
C HIS A 43 -16.87 3.20 3.54
N ALA A 44 -15.85 4.03 3.34
CA ALA A 44 -15.25 4.28 2.04
C ALA A 44 -14.63 3.01 1.44
N ILE A 45 -13.94 2.19 2.24
CA ILE A 45 -13.39 0.90 1.79
C ILE A 45 -14.53 -0.03 1.35
N ALA A 46 -15.60 -0.15 2.14
CA ALA A 46 -16.74 -1.00 1.80
C ALA A 46 -17.42 -0.56 0.49
N SER A 47 -17.73 0.74 0.35
CA SER A 47 -18.34 1.28 -0.88
C SER A 47 -17.42 1.12 -2.09
N LEU A 48 -16.11 1.32 -1.96
CA LEU A 48 -15.18 1.12 -3.08
C LEU A 48 -15.09 -0.35 -3.52
N VAL A 49 -15.23 -1.31 -2.60
CA VAL A 49 -15.29 -2.74 -2.95
C VAL A 49 -16.55 -3.07 -3.72
N GLU A 50 -17.68 -2.46 -3.36
CA GLU A 50 -18.98 -2.66 -4.01
C GLU A 50 -19.05 -1.97 -5.38
N ASP A 51 -18.62 -0.70 -5.47
CA ASP A 51 -18.86 0.16 -6.63
C ASP A 51 -17.73 0.15 -7.66
N LYS A 52 -16.49 -0.16 -7.24
CA LYS A 52 -15.26 0.07 -8.03
C LYS A 52 -14.23 -1.04 -7.81
N ILE A 53 -14.64 -2.29 -8.05
CA ILE A 53 -13.81 -3.47 -7.80
C ILE A 53 -12.45 -3.41 -8.50
N GLU A 54 -12.37 -2.78 -9.67
CA GLU A 54 -11.14 -2.57 -10.45
C GLU A 54 -10.11 -1.65 -9.76
N HIS A 55 -10.54 -0.84 -8.79
CA HIS A 55 -9.67 0.00 -7.98
C HIS A 55 -9.11 -0.72 -6.75
N THR A 56 -9.65 -1.89 -6.39
CA THR A 56 -9.31 -2.59 -5.14
C THR A 56 -7.93 -3.26 -5.16
N LEU A 57 -7.43 -3.62 -6.35
CA LEU A 57 -6.09 -4.22 -6.51
C LEU A 57 -4.96 -3.19 -6.60
N ARG A 58 -5.26 -1.90 -6.43
CA ARG A 58 -4.25 -0.83 -6.46
C ARG A 58 -3.52 -0.74 -5.13
N VAL A 59 -2.22 -0.52 -5.19
CA VAL A 59 -1.34 -0.40 -4.01
C VAL A 59 -1.88 0.58 -2.96
N PRO A 60 -2.35 1.80 -3.31
CA PRO A 60 -2.85 2.74 -2.31
C PRO A 60 -4.12 2.26 -1.59
N PHE A 61 -4.96 1.47 -2.27
CA PHE A 61 -6.16 0.90 -1.67
C PHE A 61 -5.82 -0.21 -0.67
N ILE A 62 -4.87 -1.07 -1.04
CA ILE A 62 -4.39 -2.16 -0.18
C ILE A 62 -3.70 -1.57 1.06
N GLN A 63 -2.84 -0.57 0.87
CA GLN A 63 -2.23 0.18 1.98
C GLN A 63 -3.29 0.79 2.89
N ALA A 64 -4.30 1.49 2.34
CA ALA A 64 -5.39 2.05 3.14
C ALA A 64 -6.18 0.97 3.91
N THR A 65 -6.35 -0.21 3.32
CA THR A 65 -7.02 -1.34 3.96
C THR A 65 -6.20 -1.90 5.11
N ILE A 66 -4.89 -2.08 4.93
CA ILE A 66 -3.95 -2.50 5.99
C ILE A 66 -3.98 -1.48 7.14
N LEU A 67 -3.90 -0.19 6.82
CA LEU A 67 -4.00 0.88 7.82
C LEU A 67 -5.34 0.84 8.57
N SER A 68 -6.45 0.61 7.87
CA SER A 68 -7.76 0.42 8.51
C SER A 68 -7.79 -0.79 9.47
N GLN A 69 -7.15 -1.91 9.11
CA GLN A 69 -7.02 -3.07 9.99
C GLN A 69 -6.22 -2.76 11.26
N ILE A 70 -5.12 -2.01 11.12
CA ILE A 70 -4.31 -1.53 12.25
C ILE A 70 -5.15 -0.60 13.13
N ASP A 71 -5.85 0.38 12.55
CA ASP A 71 -6.72 1.30 13.29
C ASP A 71 -7.77 0.56 14.14
N MET A 72 -8.43 -0.44 13.55
CA MET A 72 -9.41 -1.27 14.24
C MET A 72 -8.80 -2.14 15.33
N SER A 73 -7.71 -2.83 15.04
CA SER A 73 -7.02 -3.75 15.96
C SER A 73 -6.52 -3.04 17.20
N TYR A 74 -5.97 -1.83 17.04
CA TYR A 74 -5.42 -1.03 18.13
C TYR A 74 -6.41 0.02 18.67
N SER A 75 -7.69 -0.09 18.33
CA SER A 75 -8.69 0.88 18.79
C SER A 75 -9.03 0.75 20.28
N GLY A 76 -8.76 -0.40 20.89
CA GLY A 76 -9.20 -0.76 22.23
C GLY A 76 -10.70 -1.15 22.32
N ALA A 77 -11.45 -1.05 21.22
CA ALA A 77 -12.86 -1.41 21.18
C ALA A 77 -13.03 -2.86 20.71
N LYS A 78 -13.66 -3.71 21.53
CA LYS A 78 -13.88 -5.14 21.23
C LYS A 78 -14.66 -5.35 19.93
N THR A 79 -15.63 -4.48 19.64
CA THR A 79 -16.43 -4.53 18.41
C THR A 79 -15.58 -4.30 17.17
N LEU A 80 -14.67 -3.33 17.22
CA LEU A 80 -13.76 -3.02 16.11
C LEU A 80 -12.70 -4.10 15.93
N TYR A 81 -12.21 -4.69 17.02
CA TYR A 81 -11.33 -5.86 16.94
C TYR A 81 -12.01 -7.04 16.24
N LEU A 82 -13.26 -7.37 16.62
CA LEU A 82 -14.02 -8.42 15.95
C LEU A 82 -14.29 -8.11 14.47
N GLN A 83 -14.64 -6.86 14.15
CA GLN A 83 -14.82 -6.41 12.78
C GLN A 83 -13.53 -6.57 11.95
N SER A 84 -12.37 -6.26 12.54
CA SER A 84 -11.07 -6.51 11.91
C SER A 84 -10.88 -7.99 11.59
N GLN A 85 -11.16 -8.89 12.54
CA GLN A 85 -11.05 -10.34 12.29
C GLN A 85 -11.97 -10.81 11.15
N PHE A 86 -13.20 -10.30 11.04
CA PHE A 86 -14.10 -10.64 9.93
C PHE A 86 -13.57 -10.15 8.58
N GLN A 87 -12.94 -8.98 8.55
CA GLN A 87 -12.40 -8.38 7.33
C GLN A 87 -11.01 -8.91 6.93
N LYS A 88 -10.37 -9.75 7.76
CA LYS A 88 -9.05 -10.34 7.45
C LYS A 88 -9.05 -11.14 6.14
N ASN A 89 -10.12 -11.87 5.84
CA ASN A 89 -10.22 -12.65 4.61
C ASN A 89 -10.22 -11.77 3.36
N MET A 90 -10.93 -10.63 3.40
CA MET A 90 -10.92 -9.66 2.31
C MET A 90 -9.50 -9.14 2.05
N LEU A 91 -8.81 -8.72 3.12
CA LEU A 91 -7.43 -8.26 3.02
C LEU A 91 -6.50 -9.36 2.49
N ALA A 92 -6.67 -10.61 2.94
CA ALA A 92 -5.90 -11.74 2.43
C ALA A 92 -6.10 -11.96 0.93
N THR A 93 -7.33 -11.85 0.43
CA THR A 93 -7.63 -11.92 -1.01
C THR A 93 -6.96 -10.78 -1.78
N LEU A 94 -7.00 -9.56 -1.26
CA LEU A 94 -6.36 -8.40 -1.90
C LEU A 94 -4.84 -8.55 -1.94
N CYS A 95 -4.22 -8.99 -0.85
CA CYS A 95 -2.78 -9.25 -0.79
C CYS A 95 -2.36 -10.37 -1.76
N ARG A 96 -3.15 -11.44 -1.89
CA ARG A 96 -2.89 -12.48 -2.89
C ARG A 96 -2.99 -11.95 -4.31
N GLY A 97 -4.03 -11.18 -4.61
CA GLY A 97 -4.18 -10.53 -5.92
C GLY A 97 -2.99 -9.64 -6.26
N LEU A 98 -2.52 -8.85 -5.28
CA LEU A 98 -1.32 -8.02 -5.42
C LEU A 98 -0.06 -8.85 -5.64
N GLY A 99 0.15 -9.92 -4.87
CA GLY A 99 1.26 -10.85 -5.04
C GLY A 99 1.28 -11.48 -6.44
N THR A 100 0.14 -12.00 -6.89
CA THR A 100 0.01 -12.56 -8.25
C THR A 100 0.25 -11.51 -9.35
N GLY A 101 -0.16 -10.26 -9.11
CA GLY A 101 0.08 -9.17 -10.04
C GLY A 101 1.55 -8.77 -10.09
N LEU A 102 2.26 -8.81 -8.96
CA LEU A 102 3.69 -8.54 -8.86
C LEU A 102 4.51 -9.60 -9.60
N SER A 103 4.21 -10.89 -9.40
CA SER A 103 4.90 -11.99 -10.09
C SER A 103 4.69 -11.94 -11.60
N ARG A 104 3.58 -11.35 -12.07
CA ARG A 104 3.26 -11.19 -13.49
C ARG A 104 3.62 -9.83 -14.08
N GLY A 105 4.21 -8.91 -13.30
CA GLY A 105 4.63 -7.59 -13.78
C GLY A 105 3.51 -6.59 -14.07
N TYR A 106 2.26 -6.87 -13.69
CA TYR A 106 1.09 -6.01 -13.98
C TYR A 106 0.80 -4.94 -12.91
N VAL A 107 1.53 -4.95 -11.78
CA VAL A 107 1.25 -4.04 -10.66
C VAL A 107 1.91 -2.70 -10.89
N THR A 108 1.19 -1.79 -11.53
CA THR A 108 1.60 -0.40 -11.70
C THR A 108 0.39 0.52 -11.63
N HIS A 109 -0.10 0.86 -10.44
CA HIS A 109 -1.02 2.00 -10.28
C HIS A 109 -0.79 2.67 -8.92
N THR A 110 0.44 3.11 -8.68
CA THR A 110 0.79 3.91 -7.50
C THR A 110 0.50 5.39 -7.66
N LEU A 111 0.40 5.90 -8.89
CA LEU A 111 0.19 7.32 -9.13
C LEU A 111 -0.90 7.52 -10.17
N GLN A 112 -1.85 8.41 -9.89
CA GLN A 112 -2.93 8.77 -10.83
C GLN A 112 -2.39 9.56 -12.05
N ASN A 113 -1.08 9.81 -12.10
CA ASN A 113 -0.41 10.60 -13.10
C ASN A 113 0.14 9.71 -14.23
N ARG A 114 -0.74 9.37 -15.20
CA ARG A 114 -0.40 8.61 -16.43
C ARG A 114 0.87 9.09 -17.13
N HIS A 115 1.20 10.37 -17.01
CA HIS A 115 2.38 10.96 -17.66
C HIS A 115 3.72 10.55 -17.04
N ARG A 116 3.76 10.16 -15.75
CA ARG A 116 4.99 9.71 -15.05
C ARG A 116 5.10 8.20 -14.89
N GLU A 117 4.05 7.45 -15.23
CA GLU A 117 4.00 5.98 -15.11
C GLU A 117 5.01 5.26 -16.03
N THR A 118 5.48 5.91 -17.09
CA THR A 118 6.42 5.30 -18.06
C THR A 118 7.86 5.33 -17.55
N GLU A 119 8.19 6.21 -16.60
CA GLU A 119 9.54 6.37 -16.10
C GLU A 119 9.95 5.19 -15.19
N PRO A 120 11.18 4.67 -15.34
CA PRO A 120 11.63 3.47 -14.64
C PRO A 120 11.61 3.62 -13.12
N TYR A 121 11.89 4.82 -12.62
CA TYR A 121 11.85 5.14 -11.18
C TYR A 121 10.45 4.92 -10.59
N TYR A 122 9.39 5.44 -11.22
CA TYR A 122 8.03 5.31 -10.69
C TYR A 122 7.47 3.88 -10.81
N LYS A 123 7.91 3.11 -11.82
CA LYS A 123 7.62 1.67 -11.91
C LYS A 123 8.28 0.89 -10.78
N TRP A 124 9.57 1.15 -10.52
CA TRP A 124 10.28 0.57 -9.39
C TRP A 124 9.63 0.94 -8.06
N LEU A 125 9.34 2.22 -7.84
CA LEU A 125 8.69 2.72 -6.63
C LEU A 125 7.32 2.05 -6.42
N GLY A 126 6.56 1.87 -7.50
CA GLY A 126 5.28 1.17 -7.46
C GLY A 126 5.39 -0.27 -6.99
N ARG A 127 6.34 -1.01 -7.55
CA ARG A 127 6.67 -2.38 -7.16
C ARG A 127 7.14 -2.45 -5.70
N GLU A 128 8.03 -1.56 -5.29
CA GLU A 128 8.60 -1.54 -3.95
C GLU A 128 7.55 -1.23 -2.87
N LEU A 129 6.66 -0.28 -3.13
CA LEU A 129 5.54 0.03 -2.24
C LEU A 129 4.58 -1.16 -2.07
N ALA A 130 4.36 -1.94 -3.13
CA ALA A 130 3.56 -3.15 -3.09
C ALA A 130 4.23 -4.26 -2.25
N VAL A 131 5.52 -4.49 -2.47
CA VAL A 131 6.33 -5.46 -1.70
C VAL A 131 6.30 -5.11 -0.22
N ARG A 132 6.54 -3.84 0.13
CA ARG A 132 6.49 -3.37 1.53
C ARG A 132 5.09 -3.51 2.14
N ALA A 133 4.03 -3.25 1.38
CA ALA A 133 2.65 -3.44 1.85
C ALA A 133 2.33 -4.92 2.15
N LEU A 134 2.82 -5.86 1.32
CA LEU A 134 2.66 -7.30 1.56
C LEU A 134 3.44 -7.74 2.80
N ASN A 135 4.67 -7.25 2.96
CA ASN A 135 5.49 -7.55 4.13
C ASN A 135 4.92 -6.94 5.43
N LEU A 136 4.18 -5.83 5.38
CA LEU A 136 3.54 -5.26 6.57
C LEU A 136 2.38 -6.13 7.09
N ASN A 137 1.85 -7.03 6.27
CA ASN A 137 0.70 -7.86 6.58
C ASN A 137 1.08 -9.32 6.87
N CYS A 138 2.09 -9.53 7.73
CA CYS A 138 2.64 -10.83 8.12
C CYS A 138 1.63 -11.85 8.69
N ASP A 139 0.41 -11.42 9.00
CA ASP A 139 -0.66 -12.23 9.60
C ASP A 139 -1.42 -13.11 8.58
N ILE A 140 -0.90 -13.30 7.37
CA ILE A 140 -1.43 -14.27 6.39
C ILE A 140 -0.47 -15.46 6.21
N PRO A 141 -0.34 -16.42 7.16
CA PRO A 141 0.51 -17.59 6.95
C PRO A 141 -0.20 -18.79 6.30
N ALA A 142 -1.53 -18.82 6.18
CA ALA A 142 -2.21 -20.11 6.03
C ALA A 142 -2.64 -20.53 4.61
N ILE A 143 -2.71 -19.64 3.61
CA ILE A 143 -3.26 -19.99 2.28
C ILE A 143 -2.59 -19.18 1.14
N MET A 144 -1.32 -18.83 1.29
CA MET A 144 -0.56 -18.27 0.17
C MET A 144 -0.01 -19.44 -0.66
N SER A 145 -0.19 -19.39 -1.99
CA SER A 145 0.47 -20.35 -2.90
C SER A 145 1.99 -20.26 -2.69
N LEU A 146 2.70 -21.37 -2.85
CA LEU A 146 4.17 -21.39 -2.81
C LEU A 146 4.78 -20.41 -3.84
N ASP A 147 4.09 -20.16 -4.95
CA ASP A 147 4.47 -19.15 -5.95
C ASP A 147 4.47 -17.70 -5.42
N GLY A 148 3.82 -17.46 -4.28
CA GLY A 148 3.85 -16.17 -3.58
C GLY A 148 5.07 -15.98 -2.69
N PHE A 149 5.84 -17.04 -2.39
CA PHE A 149 7.04 -16.94 -1.56
C PHE A 149 8.26 -16.36 -2.31
N ASP A 150 8.20 -16.24 -3.64
CA ASP A 150 9.23 -15.56 -4.45
C ASP A 150 9.09 -14.03 -4.42
N ILE A 151 8.25 -13.46 -3.55
CA ILE A 151 8.24 -12.02 -3.32
C ILE A 151 9.60 -11.64 -2.72
N SER A 152 10.42 -10.97 -3.53
CA SER A 152 11.68 -10.38 -3.10
C SER A 152 11.49 -9.53 -1.85
N LEU A 153 12.41 -9.61 -0.90
CA LEU A 153 12.44 -8.71 0.25
C LEU A 153 12.45 -7.24 -0.22
N PRO A 154 11.90 -6.31 0.58
CA PRO A 154 12.06 -4.88 0.33
C PRO A 154 13.53 -4.53 0.09
N CYS A 155 13.77 -3.55 -0.78
CA CYS A 155 15.10 -3.03 -1.03
C CYS A 155 15.72 -2.47 0.26
N HIS A 156 17.06 -2.41 0.26
CA HIS A 156 17.80 -1.85 1.39
C HIS A 156 17.40 -0.38 1.63
N GLU A 157 17.37 0.03 2.90
CA GLU A 157 16.94 1.38 3.30
C GLU A 157 17.81 2.48 2.66
N ASP A 158 19.07 2.19 2.34
CA ASP A 158 19.93 3.14 1.62
C ASP A 158 19.35 3.50 0.24
N ILE A 159 18.83 2.50 -0.49
CA ILE A 159 18.22 2.70 -1.81
C ILE A 159 16.88 3.42 -1.67
N TRP A 160 16.11 3.08 -0.62
CA TRP A 160 14.81 3.70 -0.34
C TRP A 160 14.92 5.20 -0.03
N ASN A 161 16.00 5.61 0.64
CA ASN A 161 16.23 6.99 1.05
C ASN A 161 16.89 7.86 -0.05
N MET A 162 17.22 7.28 -1.21
CA MET A 162 17.78 8.03 -2.34
C MET A 162 16.77 9.01 -2.92
N THR A 163 17.27 10.13 -3.45
CA THR A 163 16.44 11.00 -4.29
C THR A 163 16.22 10.36 -5.67
N GLU A 164 15.20 10.83 -6.39
CA GLU A 164 14.93 10.36 -7.75
C GLU A 164 16.16 10.52 -8.66
N SER A 165 16.90 11.63 -8.56
CA SER A 165 18.14 11.85 -9.32
C SER A 165 19.24 10.86 -8.96
N ASP A 166 19.47 10.62 -7.67
CA ASP A 166 20.52 9.71 -7.20
C ASP A 166 20.20 8.26 -7.55
N TRP A 167 18.91 7.89 -7.48
CA TRP A 167 18.43 6.58 -7.90
C TRP A 167 18.67 6.37 -9.40
N MET A 168 18.31 7.36 -10.22
CA MET A 168 18.51 7.30 -11.67
C MET A 168 20.00 7.17 -12.02
N GLU A 169 20.89 7.92 -11.36
CA GLU A 169 22.34 7.82 -11.58
C GLU A 169 22.90 6.46 -11.14
N THR A 170 22.48 5.96 -9.97
CA THR A 170 22.94 4.67 -9.44
C THR A 170 22.46 3.50 -10.31
N PHE A 171 21.20 3.52 -10.75
CA PHE A 171 20.63 2.42 -11.53
C PHE A 171 20.94 2.49 -13.03
N GLN A 172 21.21 3.67 -13.60
CA GLN A 172 21.73 3.80 -14.96
C GLN A 172 23.17 3.26 -15.07
N ASN A 173 23.98 3.41 -14.02
CA ASN A 173 25.37 2.95 -14.00
C ASN A 173 25.52 1.46 -13.61
N VAL A 174 24.61 0.91 -12.81
CA VAL A 174 24.74 -0.45 -12.24
C VAL A 174 24.10 -1.55 -13.10
N MET A 175 23.08 -1.27 -13.92
CA MET A 175 22.48 -2.31 -14.77
C MET A 175 21.97 -1.82 -16.14
N PRO A 176 22.74 -2.01 -17.24
CA PRO A 176 22.16 -2.07 -18.59
C PRO A 176 21.24 -3.29 -18.79
N GLY A 177 21.23 -4.25 -17.85
CA GLY A 177 20.57 -5.56 -18.00
C GLY A 177 19.12 -5.68 -17.51
N ILE A 178 18.57 -4.74 -16.72
CA ILE A 178 17.16 -4.83 -16.30
C ILE A 178 16.21 -4.38 -17.43
N ALA A 179 16.72 -3.63 -18.41
CA ALA A 179 15.97 -3.32 -19.65
C ALA A 179 15.66 -4.58 -20.49
N ASN A 180 16.40 -5.69 -20.28
CA ASN A 180 16.25 -6.92 -21.05
C ASN A 180 15.43 -8.02 -20.35
N LEU A 181 14.89 -7.77 -19.15
CA LEU A 181 13.95 -8.70 -18.49
C LEU A 181 12.48 -8.41 -18.82
N THR A 182 12.21 -7.53 -19.80
CA THR A 182 10.87 -7.25 -20.36
C THR A 182 10.76 -7.62 -21.84
N SER A 183 11.61 -8.54 -22.32
CA SER A 183 11.59 -9.07 -23.68
C SER A 183 11.58 -10.60 -23.64
N GLU A 184 10.49 -11.18 -23.13
CA GLU A 184 9.97 -12.49 -23.53
C GLU A 184 8.49 -12.60 -23.14
#